data_AF-A0A9I9ELA7-F1
#
_entry.id   AF-A0A9I9ELA7-F1
#
_cell.length_a   1.000
_cell.length_b   1.000
_cell.length_c   1.000
_cell.angle_alpha   90.00
_cell.angle_beta   90.00
_cell.angle_gamma   90.00
#
_symmetry.space_group_name_H-M   'P 1'
#
loop_
_entity.id
_entity.type
_entity.pdbx_description
1 polymer ?
#
loop_
_entity_poly.entity_id
_entity_poly.type
_entity_poly.pdbx_seq_one_letter_code
_entity_poly.pdbx_strand_id
1 'polypeptide(L)'
;MEVEMTQMRSLISHLFKSQCNGSDQLSNATNDQVVNNVATNLIGTLPPSINNNNTLCKCTLLDWGGTGEVVAEGRWFSNDPKVTVHHVPLGPHTVRVWVDLPKKSDAFLWRPNLAMTYIED
;
A
#
# COMPACT_ATOMS: atom_id res chain seq x y z
N MET A 1 26.90 -6.70 -3.24
CA MET A 1 25.94 -6.36 -2.17
C MET A 1 25.11 -5.12 -2.46
N GLU A 2 25.57 -3.86 -2.28
CA GLU A 2 24.73 -2.65 -2.51
C GLU A 2 24.12 -2.56 -3.92
N VAL A 3 24.94 -2.82 -4.95
CA VAL A 3 24.51 -2.78 -6.36
C VAL A 3 23.47 -3.88 -6.66
N GLU A 4 23.66 -5.08 -6.12
CA GLU A 4 22.73 -6.20 -6.29
C GLU A 4 21.40 -5.97 -5.57
N MET A 5 21.46 -5.40 -4.36
CA MET A 5 20.25 -5.02 -3.61
C MET A 5 19.47 -3.92 -4.32
N THR A 6 20.16 -2.98 -4.97
CA THR A 6 19.53 -1.94 -5.79
C THR A 6 18.87 -2.53 -7.04
N GLN A 7 19.54 -3.45 -7.73
CA GLN A 7 18.97 -4.16 -8.88
C GLN A 7 17.73 -4.97 -8.49
N MET A 8 17.79 -5.70 -7.37
CA MET A 8 16.65 -6.48 -6.86
C MET A 8 15.47 -5.57 -6.48
N ARG A 9 15.72 -4.44 -5.82
CA ARG A 9 14.68 -3.44 -5.48
C ARG A 9 14.02 -2.84 -6.72
N SER A 10 14.82 -2.56 -7.75
CA SER A 10 14.31 -2.06 -9.03
C SER A 10 13.43 -3.10 -9.70
N LEU A 11 13.89 -4.35 -9.80
CA LEU A 11 13.14 -5.46 -10.39
C LEU A 11 11.81 -5.69 -9.66
N ILE A 12 11.84 -5.73 -8.33
CA ILE A 12 10.64 -5.89 -7.49
C ILE A 12 9.67 -4.72 -7.71
N SER A 13 10.17 -3.48 -7.79
CA SER A 13 9.34 -2.31 -8.05
C SER A 13 8.67 -2.38 -9.43
N HIS A 14 9.41 -2.82 -10.45
CA HIS A 14 8.87 -3.01 -11.80
C HIS A 14 7.84 -4.15 -11.87
N LEU A 15 8.10 -5.26 -11.17
CA LEU A 15 7.21 -6.41 -11.10
C LEU A 15 5.88 -6.06 -10.42
N PHE A 16 5.92 -5.32 -9.31
CA PHE A 16 4.70 -4.88 -8.64
C PHE A 16 3.95 -3.83 -9.46
N LYS A 17 4.64 -2.87 -10.08
CA LYS A 17 4.00 -1.94 -11.02
C LYS A 17 3.32 -2.68 -12.18
N SER A 18 3.96 -3.68 -12.78
CA SER A 18 3.32 -4.41 -13.90
C SER A 18 2.13 -5.27 -13.48
N GLN A 19 2.16 -5.88 -12.29
CA GLN A 19 1.07 -6.73 -11.80
C GLN A 19 -0.11 -5.91 -11.25
N CYS A 20 0.13 -4.70 -10.72
CA CYS A 20 -0.91 -3.88 -10.10
C CYS A 20 -1.47 -2.79 -11.04
N ASN A 21 -0.79 -2.45 -12.15
CA ASN A 21 -1.20 -1.42 -13.11
C ASN A 21 -2.34 -1.84 -14.06
N GLY A 22 -3.35 -2.53 -13.55
CA GLY A 22 -4.60 -2.76 -14.29
C GLY A 22 -5.52 -1.54 -14.39
N SER A 23 -5.10 -0.30 -14.07
CA SER A 23 -6.02 0.86 -14.07
C SER A 23 -5.39 2.28 -14.10
N ASP A 24 -4.34 2.53 -14.87
CA ASP A 24 -3.85 3.90 -15.13
C ASP A 24 -4.27 4.46 -16.51
N GLN A 25 -5.48 4.13 -16.99
CA GLN A 25 -6.04 4.73 -18.22
C GLN A 25 -7.41 5.36 -17.91
N LEU A 26 -7.43 6.52 -17.25
CA LEU A 26 -8.53 7.47 -17.41
C LEU A 26 -8.04 8.56 -18.36
N SER A 27 -8.29 8.34 -19.64
CA SER A 27 -8.17 9.35 -20.68
C SER A 27 -9.08 10.53 -20.35
N ASN A 28 -8.50 11.73 -20.37
CA ASN A 28 -9.24 12.99 -20.33
C ASN A 28 -10.24 13.02 -21.50
N ALA A 29 -11.54 12.88 -21.21
CA ALA A 29 -12.62 13.15 -22.16
C ALA A 29 -13.65 14.07 -21.49
N THR A 30 -13.74 15.27 -22.04
CA THR A 30 -14.59 16.39 -21.64
C THR A 30 -16.07 16.14 -21.96
N ASN A 31 -16.95 16.80 -21.18
CA ASN A 31 -18.31 17.28 -21.48
C ASN A 31 -19.55 16.38 -21.20
N ASP A 32 -20.18 16.73 -20.06
CA ASP A 32 -21.54 17.30 -19.88
C ASP A 32 -22.83 16.44 -19.93
N GLN A 33 -23.73 16.74 -18.96
CA GLN A 33 -25.13 16.32 -18.75
C GLN A 33 -25.37 14.86 -18.26
N VAL A 34 -26.15 14.49 -17.23
CA VAL A 34 -27.42 15.00 -16.66
C VAL A 34 -27.57 14.61 -15.17
N VAL A 35 -28.24 15.51 -14.45
CA VAL A 35 -28.64 15.60 -13.03
C VAL A 35 -29.55 14.48 -12.41
N ASN A 36 -29.38 14.21 -11.11
CA ASN A 36 -30.39 14.31 -10.01
C ASN A 36 -30.30 13.23 -8.91
N ASN A 37 -29.85 13.59 -7.69
CA ASN A 37 -30.55 13.33 -6.41
C ASN A 37 -29.83 13.93 -5.16
N VAL A 38 -30.55 14.87 -4.52
CA VAL A 38 -30.38 15.53 -3.21
C VAL A 38 -30.66 14.51 -2.08
N ALA A 39 -30.12 14.48 -0.86
CA ALA A 39 -29.01 15.07 -0.08
C ALA A 39 -28.85 14.15 1.16
N THR A 40 -27.67 13.97 1.76
CA THR A 40 -27.31 14.66 3.02
C THR A 40 -25.83 14.39 3.33
N ASN A 41 -25.11 15.48 3.60
CA ASN A 41 -23.68 15.53 3.87
C ASN A 41 -23.37 15.12 5.31
N LEU A 42 -22.32 14.32 5.50
CA LEU A 42 -21.49 14.40 6.69
C LEU A 42 -20.04 14.61 6.22
N ILE A 43 -19.56 15.82 6.49
CA ILE A 43 -18.27 16.36 6.06
C ILE A 43 -17.17 15.62 6.80
N GLY A 44 -16.38 14.85 6.04
CA GLY A 44 -15.12 14.26 6.44
C GLY A 44 -14.51 13.72 5.16
N THR A 45 -13.42 14.32 4.70
CA THR A 45 -12.68 14.00 3.48
C THR A 45 -12.54 12.48 3.26
N LEU A 46 -13.44 11.92 2.45
CA LEU A 46 -13.29 10.59 1.89
C LEU A 46 -12.23 10.67 0.78
N PRO A 47 -11.23 9.77 0.76
CA PRO A 47 -10.34 9.65 -0.40
C PRO A 47 -11.16 9.27 -1.64
N PRO A 48 -10.66 9.57 -2.85
CA PRO A 48 -11.41 9.35 -4.09
C PRO A 48 -11.87 7.90 -4.20
N SER A 49 -13.15 7.74 -4.53
CA SER A 49 -13.91 6.52 -4.83
C SER A 49 -13.13 5.21 -4.73
N ILE A 50 -13.47 4.40 -3.73
CA ILE A 50 -13.23 2.96 -3.75
C ILE A 50 -13.96 2.43 -4.98
N ASN A 51 -13.19 2.09 -6.03
CA ASN A 51 -13.68 1.21 -7.07
C ASN A 51 -13.76 -0.20 -6.45
N ASN A 52 -14.84 -0.91 -6.71
CA ASN A 52 -15.15 -2.16 -6.02
C ASN A 52 -14.48 -3.37 -6.70
N ASN A 53 -13.35 -3.12 -7.34
CA ASN A 53 -12.47 -4.07 -8.01
C ASN A 53 -11.09 -3.94 -7.35
N ASN A 54 -11.05 -4.28 -6.06
CA ASN A 54 -9.86 -4.34 -5.21
C ASN A 54 -8.84 -5.39 -5.73
N THR A 55 -8.14 -5.05 -6.82
CA THR A 55 -7.05 -5.84 -7.42
C THR A 55 -5.70 -5.39 -6.90
N LEU A 56 -5.63 -4.96 -5.65
CA LEU A 56 -4.35 -4.58 -5.05
C LEU A 56 -3.50 -5.85 -4.91
N CYS A 57 -2.26 -5.85 -5.43
CA CYS A 57 -1.47 -7.07 -5.53
C CYS A 57 -1.21 -7.68 -4.16
N LYS A 58 -1.63 -8.95 -4.00
CA LYS A 58 -1.36 -9.71 -2.79
C LYS A 58 0.16 -9.88 -2.60
N CYS A 59 0.61 -9.76 -1.37
CA CYS A 59 1.99 -9.98 -0.98
C CYS A 59 2.06 -10.67 0.39
N THR A 60 3.21 -11.30 0.65
CA THR A 60 3.56 -11.86 1.94
C THR A 60 4.66 -11.02 2.58
N LEU A 61 4.54 -10.76 3.87
CA LEU A 61 5.54 -10.08 4.68
C LEU A 61 6.44 -11.12 5.34
N LEU A 62 7.75 -10.94 5.20
CA LEU A 62 8.77 -11.85 5.72
C LEU A 62 9.56 -11.16 6.83
N ASP A 63 9.86 -11.89 7.90
CA ASP A 63 10.84 -11.46 8.90
C ASP A 63 12.27 -11.66 8.35
N TRP A 64 12.72 -10.72 7.52
CA TRP A 64 14.04 -10.78 6.91
C TRP A 64 15.19 -10.68 7.93
N GLY A 65 14.96 -10.02 9.06
CA GLY A 65 15.99 -9.80 10.09
C GLY A 65 16.13 -10.94 11.09
N GLY A 66 15.10 -11.77 11.24
CA GLY A 66 15.08 -12.93 12.13
C GLY A 66 15.02 -14.25 11.39
N THR A 67 13.89 -14.95 11.49
CA THR A 67 13.79 -16.37 11.08
C THR A 67 13.52 -16.58 9.59
N GLY A 68 13.23 -15.50 8.84
CA GLY A 68 12.84 -15.58 7.43
C GLY A 68 11.42 -16.09 7.21
N GLU A 69 10.62 -16.24 8.27
CA GLU A 69 9.26 -16.76 8.18
C GLU A 69 8.26 -15.71 7.69
N VAL A 70 7.10 -16.19 7.19
CA VAL A 70 5.99 -15.31 6.82
C VAL A 70 5.28 -14.84 8.07
N VAL A 71 5.31 -13.53 8.33
CA VAL A 71 4.72 -12.91 9.52
C VAL A 71 3.33 -12.33 9.27
N ALA A 72 2.99 -12.02 8.02
CA ALA A 72 1.66 -11.52 7.65
C ALA A 72 1.38 -11.68 6.15
N GLU A 73 0.10 -11.67 5.81
CA GLU A 73 -0.39 -11.49 4.44
C GLU A 73 -0.93 -10.07 4.28
N GLY A 74 -0.79 -9.53 3.07
CA GLY A 74 -1.20 -8.17 2.79
C GLY A 74 -1.34 -7.87 1.31
N ARG A 75 -1.50 -6.58 1.01
CA ARG A 75 -1.60 -6.04 -0.34
C ARG A 75 -0.67 -4.85 -0.52
N TRP A 76 0.12 -4.87 -1.60
CA TRP A 76 1.05 -3.80 -1.95
C TRP A 76 0.30 -2.49 -2.25
N PHE A 77 0.68 -1.35 -1.67
CA PHE A 77 -0.01 -0.08 -1.92
C PHE A 77 0.78 0.92 -2.75
N SER A 78 1.99 1.29 -2.31
CA SER A 78 2.80 2.31 -3.00
C SER A 78 4.26 2.24 -2.59
N ASN A 79 5.15 2.67 -3.48
CA ASN A 79 6.56 2.91 -3.20
C ASN A 79 6.97 4.39 -3.41
N ASP A 80 6.00 5.31 -3.52
CA ASP A 80 6.28 6.74 -3.59
C ASP A 80 6.83 7.23 -2.23
N PRO A 81 8.07 7.74 -2.17
CA PRO A 81 8.68 8.17 -0.92
C PRO A 81 7.93 9.30 -0.20
N LYS A 82 7.04 10.02 -0.90
CA LYS A 82 6.24 11.12 -0.35
C LYS A 82 4.93 10.66 0.30
N VAL A 83 4.46 9.45 -0.01
CA VAL A 83 3.25 8.90 0.64
C VAL A 83 3.51 8.76 2.12
N THR A 84 2.52 9.14 2.94
CA THR A 84 2.63 9.11 4.39
C THR A 84 1.95 7.90 5.00
N VAL A 85 2.56 7.35 6.05
CA VAL A 85 1.96 6.40 7.01
C VAL A 85 1.96 7.09 8.36
N HIS A 86 0.78 7.27 8.97
CA HIS A 86 0.62 8.07 10.20
C HIS A 86 1.33 9.44 10.14
N HIS A 87 1.11 10.19 9.05
CA HIS A 87 1.73 11.51 8.80
C HIS A 87 3.26 11.50 8.63
N VAL A 88 3.92 10.34 8.67
CA VAL A 88 5.35 10.21 8.41
C VAL A 88 5.57 9.78 6.96
N PRO A 89 6.36 10.52 6.15
CA PRO A 89 6.73 10.07 4.81
C PRO A 89 7.45 8.73 4.85
N LEU A 90 7.13 7.87 3.89
CA LEU A 90 7.77 6.56 3.72
C LEU A 90 9.30 6.70 3.62
N GLY A 91 9.77 7.60 2.76
CA GLY A 91 11.17 7.78 2.45
C GLY A 91 11.70 6.79 1.40
N PRO A 92 12.95 6.95 0.98
CA PRO A 92 13.52 6.19 -0.13
C PRO A 92 13.60 4.69 0.19
N HIS A 93 13.42 3.86 -0.83
CA HIS A 93 13.56 2.39 -0.78
C HIS A 93 12.59 1.66 0.16
N THR A 94 11.48 2.29 0.52
CA THR A 94 10.43 1.70 1.36
C THR A 94 9.14 1.53 0.57
N VAL A 95 8.28 0.63 1.05
CA VAL A 95 7.00 0.30 0.42
C VAL A 95 5.93 0.35 1.50
N ARG A 96 4.79 0.96 1.18
CA ARG A 96 3.57 0.86 1.97
C ARG A 96 2.79 -0.37 1.53
N VAL A 97 2.33 -1.14 2.50
CA VAL A 97 1.45 -2.29 2.32
C VAL A 97 0.24 -2.15 3.24
N TRP A 98 -0.88 -2.73 2.85
CA TRP A 98 -1.97 -3.05 3.75
C TRP A 98 -1.75 -4.44 4.32
N VAL A 99 -1.95 -4.62 5.62
CA VAL A 99 -1.95 -5.94 6.25
C VAL A 99 -3.40 -6.44 6.24
N ASP A 100 -3.61 -7.62 5.67
CA ASP A 100 -4.93 -8.26 5.62
C ASP A 100 -5.08 -9.31 6.73
N LEU A 101 -4.01 -10.03 7.03
CA LEU A 101 -4.01 -11.08 8.04
C LEU A 101 -2.64 -11.17 8.74
N PRO A 102 -2.54 -10.82 10.03
CA PRO A 102 -1.35 -11.11 10.82
C PRO A 102 -1.23 -12.63 11.03
N LYS A 103 -0.04 -13.19 10.78
CA LYS A 103 0.27 -14.60 11.09
C LYS A 103 1.06 -14.76 12.39
N LYS A 104 1.81 -13.73 12.77
CA LYS A 104 2.63 -13.66 13.98
C LYS A 104 2.33 -12.35 14.69
N SER A 105 1.62 -12.42 15.82
CA SER A 105 1.23 -11.25 16.61
C SER A 105 2.39 -10.58 17.34
N ASP A 106 3.53 -11.27 17.46
CA ASP A 106 4.78 -10.77 18.04
C ASP A 106 5.75 -10.22 16.97
N ALA A 107 5.35 -10.19 15.71
CA ALA A 107 6.16 -9.61 14.65
C ALA A 107 6.24 -8.08 14.80
N PHE A 108 7.46 -7.55 14.91
CA PHE A 108 7.69 -6.11 15.05
C PHE A 108 7.36 -5.34 13.77
N LEU A 109 6.80 -4.15 13.93
CA LEU A 109 6.70 -3.18 12.83
C LEU A 109 8.10 -2.69 12.43
N TRP A 110 8.31 -2.44 11.13
CA TRP A 110 9.55 -1.82 10.64
C TRP A 110 9.79 -0.46 11.32
N ARG A 111 8.73 0.34 11.47
CA ARG A 111 8.75 1.62 12.18
C ARG A 111 7.69 1.62 13.28
N PRO A 112 8.02 1.12 14.48
CA PRO A 112 7.11 1.17 15.60
C PRO A 112 6.91 2.62 16.06
N ASN A 113 5.77 2.90 16.69
CA ASN A 113 5.49 4.17 17.35
C ASN A 113 4.89 3.91 18.74
N LEU A 114 4.64 4.96 19.52
CA LEU A 114 4.14 4.84 20.89
C LEU A 114 2.76 4.15 20.99
N ALA A 115 1.96 4.19 19.93
CA ALA A 115 0.65 3.55 19.88
C ALA A 115 0.71 2.11 19.36
N MET A 116 1.65 1.78 18.46
CA MET A 116 1.69 0.48 17.77
C MET A 116 3.12 0.02 17.56
N THR A 117 3.43 -1.19 18.04
CA THR A 117 4.79 -1.78 17.99
C THR A 117 4.84 -3.08 17.19
N TYR A 118 3.74 -3.82 17.16
CA TYR A 118 3.64 -5.15 16.55
C TYR A 118 2.59 -5.18 15.44
N ILE A 119 2.64 -6.19 14.58
CA ILE A 119 1.58 -6.49 13.62
C ILE A 119 0.45 -7.20 14.37
N GLU A 120 -0.56 -6.42 14.76
CA GLU A 120 -1.77 -6.87 15.46
C GLU A 120 -3.01 -6.77 14.56
N ASP A 121 -4.09 -7.45 14.94
CA ASP A 121 -5.40 -7.46 14.26
C ASP A 121 -6.31 -6.34 14.82
#